data_AF-A0AAW7QQD6-F1
#
_entry.id   AF-A0AAW7QQD6-F1
#
_cell.length_a   1.000
_cell.length_b   1.000
_cell.length_c   1.000
_cell.angle_alpha   90.00
_cell.angle_beta   90.00
_cell.angle_gamma   90.00
#
_symmetry.space_group_name_H-M   'P 1'
#
loop_
_entity.id
_entity.type
_entity.pdbx_description
1 polymer ?
#
loop_
_entity_poly.entity_id
_entity_poly.type
_entity_poly.pdbx_seq_one_letter_code
_entity_poly.pdbx_strand_id
1 'polypeptide(L)' 'MALEPGYRDRRDLYNLYHLLNHLNLFGEGYGAQVDAIIRRYARR' A
#
# COMPACT_ATOMS: atom_id res chain seq x y z
N MET A 1 18.68 0.88 -16.72
CA MET A 1 17.40 1.44 -17.19
C MET A 1 16.74 2.13 -16.01
N ALA A 2 16.32 3.39 -16.15
CA ALA A 2 15.66 4.13 -15.07
C ALA A 2 14.17 3.75 -14.99
N LEU A 3 13.58 3.81 -13.80
CA LEU A 3 12.14 3.59 -13.62
C LEU A 3 11.35 4.80 -14.13
N GLU A 4 10.16 4.55 -14.64
CA GLU A 4 9.27 5.61 -15.11
C GLU A 4 8.89 6.58 -13.97
N PRO A 5 8.67 7.86 -14.29
CA PRO A 5 8.09 8.81 -13.34
C PRO A 5 6.80 8.29 -12.69
N GLY A 6 6.65 8.53 -11.38
CA GLY A 6 5.50 8.09 -10.61
C GLY A 6 5.45 6.58 -10.31
N TYR A 7 6.47 5.81 -10.70
CA TYR A 7 6.53 4.37 -10.39
C TYR A 7 6.34 4.07 -8.90
N ARG A 8 6.96 4.87 -8.02
CA ARG A 8 6.88 4.66 -6.57
C ARG A 8 5.43 4.76 -6.06
N ASP A 9 4.66 5.72 -6.56
CA ASP A 9 3.27 5.89 -6.13
C ASP A 9 2.38 4.78 -6.67
N ARG A 10 2.56 4.38 -7.94
CA ARG A 10 1.86 3.22 -8.50
C ARG A 10 2.16 1.95 -7.72
N ARG A 11 3.43 1.71 -7.39
CA ARG A 11 3.87 0.55 -6.61
C ARG A 11 3.22 0.52 -5.24
N ASP A 12 3.19 1.65 -4.53
CA ASP A 12 2.63 1.71 -3.18
C ASP A 12 1.10 1.47 -3.21
N LEU A 13 0.38 1.96 -4.23
CA LEU A 13 -1.04 1.67 -4.44
C LEU A 13 -1.32 0.22 -4.84
N TYR A 14 -0.49 -0.39 -5.69
CA TYR A 14 -0.61 -1.83 -6.02
C TYR A 14 -0.35 -2.70 -4.79
N ASN A 15 0.65 -2.34 -3.98
CA ASN A 15 0.93 -3.03 -2.73
C ASN A 15 -0.22 -2.89 -1.74
N LEU A 16 -0.89 -1.74 -1.69
CA LEU A 16 -2.05 -1.53 -0.82
C LEU A 16 -3.15 -2.56 -1.11
N TYR A 17 -3.45 -2.84 -2.38
CA TYR A 17 -4.41 -3.88 -2.75
C TYR A 17 -4.03 -5.25 -2.17
N HIS A 18 -2.76 -5.65 -2.32
CA HIS A 18 -2.30 -6.92 -1.76
C HIS A 18 -2.33 -6.95 -0.24
N LEU A 19 -1.93 -5.85 0.42
CA LEU A 19 -1.95 -5.76 1.88
C LEU A 19 -3.36 -5.79 2.46
N LEU A 20 -4.35 -5.19 1.78
CA LEU A 20 -5.76 -5.30 2.17
C LEU A 20 -6.26 -6.74 2.05
N ASN A 21 -5.91 -7.44 0.95
CA ASN A 21 -6.23 -8.86 0.82
C ASN A 21 -5.59 -9.69 1.95
N HIS A 22 -4.33 -9.39 2.30
CA HIS A 22 -3.65 -10.10 3.39
C HIS A 22 -4.26 -9.78 4.76
N LEU A 23 -4.64 -8.52 5.00
CA LEU A 23 -5.36 -8.12 6.21
C LEU A 23 -6.69 -8.88 6.33
N ASN A 24 -7.45 -8.99 5.24
CA ASN A 24 -8.73 -9.69 5.23
C ASN A 24 -8.59 -11.22 5.44
N LEU A 25 -7.54 -11.84 4.90
CA LEU A 25 -7.34 -13.29 4.96
C LEU A 25 -6.57 -13.75 6.20
N PHE A 26 -5.66 -12.92 6.72
CA PHE A 26 -4.68 -13.32 7.74
C PHE A 26 -4.70 -12.43 8.99
N GLY A 27 -5.53 -11.39 9.01
CA GLY A 27 -5.77 -10.56 10.19
C GLY A 27 -4.74 -9.45 10.43
N GLU A 28 -4.74 -8.93 11.66
CA GLU A 28 -4.19 -7.62 12.04
C GLU A 28 -2.68 -7.44 11.81
N GLY A 29 -1.91 -8.51 11.58
CA GLY A 29 -0.47 -8.43 11.30
C GLY A 29 -0.12 -7.54 10.08
N TYR A 30 -1.09 -7.28 9.19
CA TYR A 30 -0.93 -6.42 8.02
C TYR A 30 -1.50 -5.00 8.20
N GLY A 31 -2.22 -4.73 9.29
CA GLY A 31 -2.93 -3.46 9.51
C GLY A 31 -2.00 -2.24 9.57
N ALA A 32 -0.87 -2.36 10.27
CA ALA A 32 0.11 -1.27 10.37
C ALA A 32 0.69 -0.84 9.01
N GLN A 33 0.84 -1.79 8.07
CA GLN A 33 1.35 -1.53 6.72
C GLN A 33 0.29 -0.85 5.85
N VAL A 34 -0.96 -1.31 5.94
CA VAL A 34 -2.12 -0.67 5.29
C VAL A 34 -2.25 0.78 5.75
N ASP A 35 -2.21 1.01 7.07
CA ASP A 35 -2.33 2.34 7.66
C ASP A 35 -1.22 3.30 7.21
N ALA A 36 0.02 2.81 7.08
CA ALA A 36 1.14 3.62 6.64
C ALA A 36 0.92 4.16 5.21
N ILE A 37 0.39 3.32 4.31
CA ILE A 37 0.11 3.72 2.93
C ILE A 37 -1.10 4.65 2.88
N ILE A 38 -2.19 4.33 3.59
CA ILE A 38 -3.38 5.19 3.63
C ILE A 38 -3.04 6.57 4.19
N ARG A 39 -2.26 6.68 5.26
CA ARG A 39 -1.83 7.97 5.82
C ARG A 39 -1.07 8.83 4.80
N ARG A 40 -0.32 8.21 3.89
CA ARG A 40 0.45 8.92 2.86
C ARG A 40 -0.42 9.45 1.71
N TYR A 41 -1.49 8.76 1.35
CA TYR A 41 -2.26 9.07 0.13
C TYR A 41 -3.69 9.57 0.36
N ALA A 42 -4.34 9.20 1.47
CA ALA A 42 -5.75 9.50 1.73
C ALA A 42 -5.97 10.61 2.78
N ARG A 43 -4.93 11.01 3.50
CA ARG A 43 -5.02 12.08 4.49
C ARG A 43 -4.83 13.43 3.79
N ARG A 44 -5.95 14.01 3.35
CA ARG A 44 -6.09 15.45 3.12
C ARG A 44 -6.59 16.13 4.38
#